data_AF-A0A2D4P3C0-F1
#
_entry.id   AF-A0A2D4P3C0-F1
#
_cell.length_a   1.000
_cell.length_b   1.000
_cell.length_c   1.000
_cell.angle_alpha   90.00
_cell.angle_beta   90.00
_cell.angle_gamma   90.00
#
_symmetry.space_group_name_H-M   'P 1'
#
loop_
_entity.id
_entity.type
_entity.pdbx_description
1 polymer ?
#
loop_
_entity_poly.entity_id
_entity_poly.type
_entity_poly.pdbx_seq_one_letter_code
_entity_poly.pdbx_strand_id
1 'polypeptide(L)'
;MNDYKLGLLKFHEVGLVLSDPKKAKVVIQTLKAFFASADESITVKHVPRKNVETSKEIIVEEATKIWSKMKTLGPNLEMPYRMTHDGFLKYLQLRKPSISKYDVILMDGVEDCTPAFMDIILRQKCGLILAGDPHQQIYTFRGADNTVFTEPVSRTFYLTQSFRFGYGIAYVGATFLDIYKEVRNKTLVGNNQDSEVIEVHMEGKVAHLSWTNKTVLENAMNIIKNSSAKIHFLGGGKSIGLGRIRDLWKLLHPELRLKIQDSFIRSFQPTGFTSIKEYAEKAKDKKLEDYIAIVEKYQDIPKLLKRIKNFSVETADYILGTVHKAKGLEFDTVQIDDDFLRQPVETMPKDKLNLLYIAFTRAKKRLILSRCLAAVLKKAKVYYVRFELATAQGNTTPLVCSEDECHNSIPADSLLIPKRINFVYTDSTETSEGFLCPSCTWDNHGPIAHLAGSSRMEQVEVPPEVHILLEDF
;
A
#
# COMPACT_ATOMS: atom_id res chain seq x y z
N MET A 1 35.59 -13.17 14.29
CA MET A 1 34.49 -12.72 13.42
C MET A 1 35.14 -11.96 12.28
N ASN A 2 35.08 -12.45 11.05
CA ASN A 2 35.65 -11.70 9.93
C ASN A 2 34.79 -10.44 9.74
N ASP A 3 35.36 -9.26 10.00
CA ASP A 3 34.68 -7.97 9.90
C ASP A 3 34.32 -7.67 8.45
N TYR A 4 33.14 -8.12 8.02
CA TYR A 4 32.54 -7.64 6.78
C TYR A 4 32.22 -6.15 6.95
N LYS A 5 32.51 -5.35 5.91
CA LYS A 5 32.20 -3.92 5.82
C LYS A 5 30.69 -3.70 5.69
N LEU A 6 29.90 -4.07 6.69
CA LEU A 6 28.46 -3.97 6.63
C LEU A 6 28.04 -2.49 6.51
N GLY A 7 27.12 -2.21 5.60
CA GLY A 7 26.60 -0.86 5.43
C GLY A 7 25.67 -0.72 4.23
N LEU A 8 25.18 0.50 4.04
CA LEU A 8 24.32 0.82 2.90
C LEU A 8 25.17 1.24 1.71
N LEU A 9 24.78 0.78 0.52
CA LEU A 9 25.30 1.29 -0.74
C LEU A 9 24.67 2.67 -1.00
N LYS A 10 25.36 3.74 -0.62
CA LYS A 10 24.79 5.09 -0.74
C LYS A 10 25.02 5.65 -2.13
N PHE A 11 23.96 6.22 -2.68
CA PHE A 11 23.95 6.80 -4.02
C PHE A 11 25.08 7.81 -4.26
N HIS A 12 25.27 8.76 -3.35
CA HIS A 12 26.28 9.80 -3.49
C HIS A 12 27.71 9.24 -3.44
N GLU A 13 27.95 8.17 -2.66
CA GLU A 13 29.27 7.54 -2.57
C GLU A 13 29.62 6.86 -3.89
N VAL A 14 28.65 6.17 -4.51
CA VAL A 14 28.82 5.57 -5.85
C VAL A 14 28.95 6.66 -6.92
N GLY A 15 28.17 7.74 -6.81
CA GLY A 15 28.24 8.91 -7.69
C GLY A 15 29.62 9.55 -7.73
N LEU A 16 30.27 9.69 -6.57
CA LEU A 16 31.63 10.22 -6.46
C LEU A 16 32.67 9.31 -7.14
N VAL A 17 32.56 8.00 -6.96
CA VAL A 17 33.51 7.04 -7.56
C VAL A 17 33.34 6.92 -9.07
N LEU A 18 32.12 7.07 -9.56
CA LEU A 18 31.82 6.97 -10.99
C LEU A 18 31.88 8.30 -11.73
N SER A 19 32.05 9.41 -11.01
CA SER A 19 32.00 10.80 -11.50
C SER A 19 30.75 11.13 -12.33
N ASP A 20 29.66 10.39 -12.14
CA ASP A 20 28.41 10.52 -12.88
C ASP A 20 27.22 10.01 -12.04
N PRO A 21 26.38 10.92 -11.50
CA PRO A 21 25.22 10.55 -10.71
C PRO A 21 24.17 9.72 -11.46
N LYS A 22 23.94 9.98 -12.75
CA LYS A 22 22.95 9.21 -13.54
C LYS A 22 23.43 7.77 -13.68
N LYS A 23 24.69 7.58 -14.07
CA LYS A 23 25.33 6.26 -14.17
C LYS A 23 25.33 5.53 -12.83
N ALA A 24 25.64 6.23 -11.73
CA ALA A 24 25.57 5.66 -10.38
C ALA A 24 24.18 5.13 -10.02
N LYS A 25 23.11 5.80 -10.44
CA LYS A 25 21.73 5.32 -10.23
C LYS A 25 21.53 3.97 -10.88
N VAL A 26 21.92 3.86 -12.15
CA VAL A 26 21.74 2.66 -12.96
C VAL A 26 22.61 1.52 -12.44
N VAL A 27 23.87 1.79 -12.04
CA VAL A 27 24.76 0.79 -11.44
C VAL A 27 24.20 0.26 -10.12
N ILE A 28 23.69 1.12 -9.23
CA ILE A 28 23.06 0.68 -7.97
C ILE A 28 21.81 -0.15 -8.24
N GLN A 29 20.97 0.26 -9.20
CA GLN A 29 19.79 -0.51 -9.58
C GLN A 29 20.16 -1.88 -10.16
N THR A 30 21.23 -1.93 -10.96
CA THR A 30 21.77 -3.17 -11.54
C THR A 30 22.27 -4.11 -10.44
N LEU A 31 23.01 -3.59 -9.46
CA LEU A 31 23.45 -4.37 -8.29
C LEU A 31 22.27 -4.88 -7.47
N LYS A 32 21.26 -4.05 -7.21
CA LYS A 32 20.05 -4.48 -6.48
C LYS A 32 19.29 -5.58 -7.23
N ALA A 33 19.13 -5.44 -8.54
CA ALA A 33 18.49 -6.46 -9.37
C ALA A 33 19.27 -7.79 -9.33
N PHE A 34 20.60 -7.74 -9.38
CA PHE A 34 21.45 -8.93 -9.22
C PHE A 34 21.37 -9.52 -7.81
N PHE A 35 21.34 -8.70 -6.76
CA PHE A 35 21.22 -9.19 -5.38
C PHE A 35 19.88 -9.89 -5.13
N ALA A 36 18.84 -9.49 -5.85
CA ALA A 36 17.53 -10.11 -5.77
C ALA A 36 17.37 -11.34 -6.69
N SER A 37 18.16 -11.50 -7.75
CA SER A 37 18.00 -12.58 -8.72
C SER A 37 18.63 -13.91 -8.27
N ALA A 38 18.24 -15.02 -8.90
CA ALA A 38 18.90 -16.32 -8.71
C ALA A 38 20.23 -16.45 -9.52
N ASP A 39 20.54 -15.49 -10.39
CA ASP A 39 21.65 -15.57 -11.36
C ASP A 39 23.03 -15.64 -10.69
N GLU A 40 23.97 -16.41 -11.25
CA GLU A 40 25.31 -16.55 -10.65
C GLU A 40 26.24 -15.35 -10.91
N SER A 41 25.94 -14.54 -11.94
CA SER A 41 26.76 -13.40 -12.36
C SER A 41 25.93 -12.19 -12.78
N ILE A 42 26.54 -11.00 -12.75
CA ILE A 42 25.90 -9.77 -13.20
C ILE A 42 25.89 -9.77 -14.73
N THR A 43 24.70 -9.84 -15.31
CA THR A 43 24.47 -9.74 -16.76
C THR A 43 23.67 -8.50 -17.15
N VAL A 44 23.58 -8.23 -18.46
CA VAL A 44 22.77 -7.14 -19.05
C VAL A 44 21.29 -7.21 -18.66
N LYS A 45 20.77 -8.40 -18.30
CA LYS A 45 19.38 -8.58 -17.84
C LYS A 45 19.07 -7.80 -16.55
N HIS A 46 20.08 -7.56 -15.72
CA HIS A 46 19.94 -6.81 -14.47
C HIS A 46 19.92 -5.29 -14.71
N VAL A 47 20.36 -4.82 -15.88
CA VAL A 47 20.38 -3.40 -16.19
C VAL A 47 18.95 -2.92 -16.46
N PRO A 48 18.47 -1.86 -15.80
CA PRO A 48 17.15 -1.28 -16.04
C PRO A 48 16.87 -1.04 -17.53
N ARG A 49 15.66 -1.36 -18.01
CA ARG A 49 15.30 -1.21 -19.43
C ARG A 49 15.15 0.26 -19.88
N LYS A 50 14.78 1.16 -18.97
CA LYS A 50 14.48 2.57 -19.26
C LYS A 50 15.59 3.49 -18.75
N ASN A 51 15.82 4.60 -19.46
CA ASN A 51 16.69 5.71 -19.05
C ASN A 51 18.17 5.33 -18.89
N VAL A 52 18.72 4.59 -19.85
CA VAL A 52 20.13 4.17 -19.86
C VAL A 52 20.80 4.85 -21.06
N GLU A 53 21.42 6.00 -20.82
CA GLU A 53 22.20 6.76 -21.82
C GLU A 53 23.56 6.09 -22.10
N THR A 54 24.14 5.45 -21.08
CA THR A 54 25.39 4.69 -21.15
C THR A 54 25.17 3.29 -21.71
N SER A 55 26.13 2.70 -22.43
CA SER A 55 26.04 1.29 -22.84
C SER A 55 25.82 0.36 -21.64
N LYS A 56 24.94 -0.65 -21.80
CA LYS A 56 24.60 -1.60 -20.73
C LYS A 56 25.79 -2.44 -20.30
N GLU A 57 26.70 -2.71 -21.24
CA GLU A 57 27.94 -3.46 -21.02
C GLU A 57 28.85 -2.72 -20.04
N ILE A 58 29.01 -1.41 -20.20
CA ILE A 58 29.78 -0.56 -19.28
C ILE A 58 29.15 -0.59 -17.88
N ILE A 59 27.82 -0.52 -17.78
CA ILE A 59 27.11 -0.60 -16.48
C ILE A 59 27.38 -1.94 -15.80
N VAL A 60 27.35 -3.05 -16.54
CA VAL A 60 27.65 -4.39 -16.02
C VAL A 60 29.10 -4.47 -15.54
N GLU A 61 30.05 -3.92 -16.30
CA GLU A 61 31.46 -3.89 -15.93
C GLU A 61 31.69 -3.13 -14.60
N GLU A 62 31.12 -1.93 -14.49
CA GLU A 62 31.21 -1.10 -13.29
C GLU A 62 30.52 -1.74 -12.07
N ALA A 63 29.33 -2.33 -12.26
CA ALA A 63 28.66 -3.09 -11.22
C ALA A 63 29.52 -4.29 -10.76
N THR A 64 30.16 -4.99 -11.70
CA THR A 64 31.04 -6.14 -11.42
C THR A 64 32.30 -5.73 -10.65
N LYS A 65 32.90 -4.59 -10.99
CA LYS A 65 34.02 -4.00 -10.22
C LYS A 65 33.61 -3.70 -8.79
N ILE A 66 32.46 -3.04 -8.59
CA ILE A 66 31.94 -2.72 -7.26
C ILE A 66 31.65 -4.00 -6.47
N TRP A 67 30.94 -4.96 -7.06
CA TRP A 67 30.64 -6.25 -6.42
C TRP A 67 31.91 -7.00 -6.01
N SER A 68 32.93 -7.03 -6.87
CA SER A 68 34.20 -7.68 -6.57
C SER A 68 34.88 -7.06 -5.36
N LYS A 69 34.88 -5.72 -5.27
CA LYS A 69 35.42 -4.98 -4.11
C LYS A 69 34.55 -5.11 -2.85
N MET A 70 33.23 -5.29 -2.97
CA MET A 70 32.37 -5.55 -1.81
C MET A 70 32.71 -6.89 -1.14
N LYS A 71 33.12 -7.89 -1.92
CA LYS A 71 33.49 -9.22 -1.42
C LYS A 71 34.84 -9.27 -0.70
N THR A 72 35.72 -8.28 -0.86
CA THR A 72 37.06 -8.32 -0.25
C THR A 72 37.00 -8.05 1.25
N LEU A 73 37.65 -8.92 2.03
CA LEU A 73 37.82 -8.74 3.48
C LEU A 73 38.89 -7.68 3.73
N GLY A 74 38.63 -6.76 4.67
CA GLY A 74 39.63 -5.80 5.12
C GLY A 74 39.01 -4.60 5.85
N PRO A 75 39.82 -3.87 6.64
CA PRO A 75 39.37 -2.72 7.45
C PRO A 75 38.93 -1.50 6.61
N ASN A 76 39.11 -1.54 5.29
CA ASN A 76 38.86 -0.41 4.40
C ASN A 76 37.39 0.04 4.42
N LEU A 77 37.12 1.09 5.20
CA LEU A 77 35.96 1.98 5.14
C LEU A 77 35.82 2.75 3.80
N GLU A 78 36.59 2.38 2.77
CA GLU A 78 36.60 3.05 1.47
C GLU A 78 35.21 2.98 0.84
N MET A 79 34.57 4.15 0.81
CA MET A 79 33.29 4.37 0.17
C MET A 79 33.50 4.20 -1.35
N PRO A 80 32.67 3.41 -2.05
CA PRO A 80 31.32 2.94 -1.73
C PRO A 80 31.22 1.41 -1.52
N TYR A 81 32.31 0.69 -1.22
CA TYR A 81 32.38 -0.78 -1.34
C TYR A 81 31.84 -1.53 -0.11
N ARG A 82 30.83 -0.99 0.57
CA ARG A 82 30.23 -1.60 1.76
C ARG A 82 29.30 -2.75 1.36
N MET A 83 29.36 -3.86 2.09
CA MET A 83 28.47 -5.01 1.92
C MET A 83 27.08 -4.68 2.48
N THR A 84 26.06 -4.70 1.61
CA THR A 84 24.66 -4.52 2.02
C THR A 84 24.08 -5.82 2.56
N HIS A 85 22.95 -5.76 3.26
CA HIS A 85 22.22 -6.96 3.68
C HIS A 85 21.81 -7.84 2.49
N ASP A 86 21.32 -7.23 1.41
CA ASP A 86 20.96 -7.95 0.18
C ASP A 86 22.21 -8.54 -0.51
N GLY A 87 23.33 -7.81 -0.51
CA GLY A 87 24.60 -8.30 -1.06
C GLY A 87 25.18 -9.46 -0.24
N PHE A 88 25.05 -9.43 1.09
CA PHE A 88 25.43 -10.53 1.96
C PHE A 88 24.57 -11.77 1.70
N LEU A 89 23.25 -11.58 1.55
CA LEU A 89 22.34 -12.66 1.19
C LEU A 89 22.67 -13.26 -0.17
N LYS A 90 22.96 -12.41 -1.17
CA LYS A 90 23.42 -12.85 -2.49
C LYS A 90 24.72 -13.64 -2.40
N TYR A 91 25.68 -13.17 -1.61
CA TYR A 91 26.93 -13.89 -1.38
C TYR A 91 26.68 -15.27 -0.78
N LEU A 92 25.74 -15.37 0.19
CA LEU A 92 25.31 -16.66 0.74
C LEU A 92 24.68 -17.55 -0.33
N GLN A 93 23.77 -17.03 -1.16
CA GLN A 93 23.13 -17.77 -2.25
C GLN A 93 24.17 -18.39 -3.20
N LEU A 94 25.17 -17.61 -3.61
CA LEU A 94 26.24 -18.08 -4.49
C LEU A 94 27.10 -19.19 -3.88
N ARG A 95 27.17 -19.29 -2.54
CA ARG A 95 27.87 -20.39 -1.84
C ARG A 95 27.07 -21.69 -1.82
N LYS A 96 25.83 -21.69 -2.27
CA LYS A 96 24.94 -22.87 -2.36
C LYS A 96 24.90 -23.66 -1.03
N PRO A 97 24.52 -23.00 0.09
CA PRO A 97 24.56 -23.63 1.40
C PRO A 97 23.60 -24.83 1.45
N SER A 98 24.03 -25.89 2.12
CA SER A 98 23.17 -27.03 2.45
C SER A 98 22.61 -26.86 3.86
N ILE A 99 21.29 -26.93 3.96
CA ILE A 99 20.50 -26.89 5.19
C ILE A 99 19.96 -28.31 5.49
N SER A 100 20.58 -29.34 4.91
CA SER A 100 20.19 -30.76 4.97
C SER A 100 20.19 -31.39 6.36
N LYS A 101 20.66 -30.68 7.39
CA LYS A 101 20.58 -31.12 8.80
C LYS A 101 19.16 -31.07 9.38
N TYR A 102 18.20 -30.50 8.68
CA TYR A 102 16.80 -30.43 9.10
C TYR A 102 15.92 -31.26 8.18
N ASP A 103 14.90 -31.90 8.74
CA ASP A 103 13.94 -32.70 7.99
C ASP A 103 12.87 -31.86 7.29
N VAL A 104 12.58 -30.67 7.83
CA VAL A 104 11.55 -29.76 7.32
C VAL A 104 11.99 -28.30 7.45
N ILE A 105 11.67 -27.49 6.44
CA ILE A 105 11.76 -26.03 6.44
C ILE A 105 10.35 -25.45 6.40
N LEU A 106 10.02 -24.63 7.40
CA LEU A 106 8.78 -23.85 7.45
C LEU A 106 9.11 -22.40 7.11
N MET A 107 8.42 -21.85 6.11
CA MET A 107 8.67 -20.50 5.63
C MET A 107 7.38 -19.71 5.57
N ASP A 108 7.40 -18.52 6.16
CA ASP A 108 6.27 -17.58 6.18
C ASP A 108 6.62 -16.33 5.36
N GLY A 109 5.60 -15.60 4.87
CA GLY A 109 5.76 -14.39 4.08
C GLY A 109 6.48 -14.60 2.75
N VAL A 110 6.29 -15.76 2.10
CA VAL A 110 7.01 -16.13 0.87
C VAL A 110 6.74 -15.17 -0.28
N GLU A 111 5.62 -14.45 -0.26
CA GLU A 111 5.28 -13.45 -1.28
C GLU A 111 6.28 -12.29 -1.38
N ASP A 112 7.02 -12.03 -0.31
CA ASP A 112 7.97 -10.92 -0.24
C ASP A 112 9.44 -11.37 -0.35
N CYS A 113 9.65 -12.63 -0.70
CA CYS A 113 10.98 -13.20 -0.87
C CYS A 113 11.55 -12.88 -2.25
N THR A 114 12.86 -12.64 -2.29
CA THR A 114 13.56 -12.44 -3.55
C THR A 114 13.87 -13.80 -4.19
N PRO A 115 13.96 -13.88 -5.53
CA PRO A 115 14.44 -15.09 -6.21
C PRO A 115 15.79 -15.62 -5.67
N ALA A 116 16.70 -14.73 -5.25
CA ALA A 116 17.95 -15.11 -4.60
C ALA A 116 17.73 -15.90 -3.31
N PHE A 117 16.76 -15.48 -2.49
CA PHE A 117 16.45 -16.21 -1.26
C PHE A 117 15.73 -17.52 -1.55
N MET A 118 14.75 -17.48 -2.46
CA MET A 118 14.03 -18.68 -2.87
C MET A 118 14.95 -19.73 -3.49
N ASP A 119 15.98 -19.33 -4.24
CA ASP A 119 16.99 -20.23 -4.79
C ASP A 119 17.75 -21.01 -3.70
N ILE A 120 18.02 -20.39 -2.54
CA ILE A 120 18.60 -21.12 -1.40
C ILE A 120 17.62 -22.18 -0.89
N ILE A 121 16.35 -21.83 -0.73
CA ILE A 121 15.33 -22.68 -0.09
C ILE A 121 14.91 -23.83 -1.00
N LEU A 122 14.67 -23.57 -2.29
CA LEU A 122 14.21 -24.56 -3.25
C LEU A 122 15.27 -25.61 -3.61
N ARG A 123 16.56 -25.34 -3.34
CA ARG A 123 17.65 -26.31 -3.50
C ARG A 123 17.73 -27.35 -2.39
N GLN A 124 17.01 -27.17 -1.29
CA GLN A 124 17.09 -28.06 -0.15
C GLN A 124 16.35 -29.38 -0.43
N LYS A 125 16.86 -30.48 0.09
CA LYS A 125 16.30 -31.83 -0.13
C LYS A 125 15.26 -32.25 0.91
N CYS A 126 15.06 -31.43 1.93
CA CYS A 126 14.14 -31.68 3.03
C CYS A 126 12.71 -31.24 2.68
N GLY A 127 11.74 -31.62 3.52
CA GLY A 127 10.36 -31.19 3.34
C GLY A 127 10.24 -29.67 3.40
N LEU A 128 9.43 -29.09 2.52
CA LEU A 128 9.26 -27.64 2.43
C LEU A 128 7.78 -27.29 2.61
N ILE A 129 7.49 -26.43 3.58
CA ILE A 129 6.15 -25.87 3.80
C ILE A 129 6.26 -24.36 3.65
N LEU A 130 5.59 -23.85 2.62
CA LEU A 130 5.57 -22.45 2.24
C LEU A 130 4.21 -21.85 2.60
N ALA A 131 4.21 -20.78 3.39
CA ALA A 131 3.04 -20.02 3.77
C ALA A 131 3.20 -18.57 3.30
N GLY A 132 2.12 -18.02 2.76
CA GLY A 132 2.09 -16.63 2.32
C GLY A 132 0.80 -16.30 1.57
N ASP A 133 0.67 -15.04 1.21
CA ASP A 133 -0.47 -14.52 0.46
C ASP A 133 0.02 -13.73 -0.76
N PRO A 134 -0.20 -14.21 -2.00
CA PRO A 134 0.24 -13.51 -3.21
C PRO A 134 -0.38 -12.12 -3.32
N HIS A 135 -1.48 -11.86 -2.62
CA HIS A 135 -2.18 -10.59 -2.63
C HIS A 135 -1.65 -9.58 -1.61
N GLN A 136 -0.66 -9.97 -0.79
CA GLN A 136 0.00 -9.09 0.19
C GLN A 136 1.46 -8.77 -0.16
N GLN A 137 1.95 -9.06 -1.37
CA GLN A 137 3.31 -8.70 -1.77
C GLN A 137 3.48 -7.18 -1.88
N ILE A 138 4.44 -6.61 -1.14
CA ILE A 138 4.72 -5.17 -1.14
C ILE A 138 6.21 -4.83 -1.16
N TYR A 139 7.11 -5.82 -1.17
CA TYR A 139 8.56 -5.61 -1.24
C TYR A 139 9.14 -5.73 -2.67
N THR A 140 8.33 -5.52 -3.72
CA THR A 140 8.78 -5.51 -5.13
C THR A 140 9.95 -4.55 -5.40
N PHE A 141 10.03 -3.43 -4.67
CA PHE A 141 11.14 -2.48 -4.77
C PHE A 141 12.50 -3.05 -4.31
N ARG A 142 12.51 -4.17 -3.57
CA ARG A 142 13.70 -4.95 -3.21
C ARG A 142 13.98 -6.08 -4.22
N GLY A 143 13.13 -6.25 -5.23
CA GLY A 143 13.18 -7.37 -6.17
C GLY A 143 12.51 -8.64 -5.63
N ALA A 144 11.59 -8.51 -4.66
CA ALA A 144 10.72 -9.62 -4.30
C ALA A 144 9.85 -10.02 -5.49
N ASP A 145 9.59 -11.32 -5.64
CA ASP A 145 8.82 -11.87 -6.74
C ASP A 145 7.85 -12.94 -6.24
N ASN A 146 6.66 -12.97 -6.83
CA ASN A 146 5.54 -13.82 -6.44
C ASN A 146 5.47 -15.14 -7.23
N THR A 147 6.49 -15.42 -8.04
CA THR A 147 6.59 -16.64 -8.86
C THR A 147 6.54 -17.93 -8.05
N VAL A 148 6.89 -17.90 -6.76
CA VAL A 148 6.77 -19.05 -5.86
C VAL A 148 5.37 -19.67 -5.83
N PHE A 149 4.32 -18.88 -6.05
CA PHE A 149 2.94 -19.37 -6.10
C PHE A 149 2.55 -20.01 -7.45
N THR A 150 3.41 -19.91 -8.45
CA THR A 150 3.26 -20.55 -9.78
C THR A 150 4.21 -21.71 -9.99
N GLU A 151 5.21 -21.87 -9.13
CA GLU A 151 6.12 -23.01 -9.18
C GLU A 151 5.39 -24.33 -8.88
N PRO A 152 5.83 -25.45 -9.47
CA PRO A 152 5.22 -26.76 -9.22
C PRO A 152 5.51 -27.20 -7.78
N VAL A 153 4.47 -27.15 -6.94
CA VAL A 153 4.48 -27.69 -5.57
C VAL A 153 3.71 -29.01 -5.51
N SER A 154 4.06 -29.88 -4.56
CA SER A 154 3.41 -31.20 -4.44
C SER A 154 1.94 -31.09 -4.05
N ARG A 155 1.58 -30.12 -3.19
CA ARG A 155 0.22 -29.86 -2.73
C ARG A 155 0.04 -28.38 -2.40
N THR A 156 -1.15 -27.85 -2.68
CA THR A 156 -1.54 -26.47 -2.33
C THR A 156 -2.82 -26.51 -1.49
N PHE A 157 -2.82 -25.80 -0.37
CA PHE A 157 -3.97 -25.66 0.51
C PHE A 157 -4.35 -24.18 0.62
N TYR A 158 -5.65 -23.89 0.58
CA TYR A 158 -6.17 -22.53 0.68
C TYR A 158 -6.81 -22.32 2.06
N LEU A 159 -6.35 -21.29 2.77
CA LEU A 159 -6.93 -20.84 4.04
C LEU A 159 -7.78 -19.60 3.75
N THR A 160 -9.05 -19.81 3.44
CA THR A 160 -9.98 -18.73 3.02
C THR A 160 -10.66 -18.03 4.18
N GLN A 161 -10.75 -18.68 5.35
CA GLN A 161 -11.38 -18.11 6.54
C GLN A 161 -10.41 -17.22 7.32
N SER A 162 -10.78 -15.95 7.50
CA SER A 162 -10.09 -14.99 8.36
C SER A 162 -10.52 -15.18 9.80
N PHE A 163 -9.55 -15.34 10.72
CA PHE A 163 -9.79 -15.31 12.16
C PHE A 163 -9.70 -13.90 12.76
N ARG A 164 -9.38 -12.89 11.94
CA ARG A 164 -9.14 -11.51 12.36
C ARG A 164 -10.42 -10.67 12.44
N PHE A 165 -11.32 -10.86 11.48
CA PHE A 165 -12.50 -10.02 11.27
C PHE A 165 -13.69 -10.84 10.79
N GLY A 166 -14.87 -10.24 10.89
CA GLY A 166 -16.14 -10.79 10.48
C GLY A 166 -16.52 -10.55 9.03
N TYR A 167 -17.80 -10.81 8.73
CA TYR A 167 -18.35 -10.79 7.38
C TYR A 167 -18.28 -9.42 6.70
N GLY A 168 -18.51 -8.30 7.43
CA GLY A 168 -18.51 -6.96 6.83
C GLY A 168 -17.16 -6.58 6.21
N ILE A 169 -16.06 -6.81 6.94
CA ILE A 169 -14.70 -6.54 6.43
C ILE A 169 -14.29 -7.59 5.40
N ALA A 170 -14.66 -8.87 5.60
CA ALA A 170 -14.36 -9.92 4.63
C ALA A 170 -15.01 -9.65 3.28
N TYR A 171 -16.24 -9.14 3.27
CA TYR A 171 -16.96 -8.75 2.08
C TYR A 171 -16.22 -7.66 1.29
N VAL A 172 -15.75 -6.61 1.97
CA VAL A 172 -14.91 -5.57 1.35
C VAL A 172 -13.65 -6.19 0.73
N GLY A 173 -12.94 -7.03 1.48
CA GLY A 173 -11.71 -7.67 1.02
C GLY A 173 -11.95 -8.57 -0.18
N ALA A 174 -12.96 -9.46 -0.13
CA ALA A 174 -13.33 -10.35 -1.21
C ALA A 174 -13.75 -9.60 -2.47
N THR A 175 -14.58 -8.56 -2.30
CA THR A 175 -15.03 -7.68 -3.39
C THR A 175 -13.83 -7.01 -4.08
N PHE A 176 -12.88 -6.49 -3.30
CA PHE A 176 -11.66 -5.91 -3.85
C PHE A 176 -10.82 -6.93 -4.62
N LEU A 177 -10.67 -8.15 -4.10
CA LEU A 177 -9.95 -9.24 -4.75
C LEU A 177 -10.61 -9.67 -6.08
N ASP A 178 -11.93 -9.74 -6.14
CA ASP A 178 -12.64 -10.11 -7.37
C ASP A 178 -12.47 -9.02 -8.45
N ILE A 179 -12.82 -7.78 -8.14
CA ILE A 179 -12.92 -6.71 -9.15
C ILE A 179 -11.56 -6.25 -9.65
N TYR A 180 -10.60 -6.09 -8.74
CA TYR A 180 -9.31 -5.50 -9.08
C TYR A 180 -8.22 -6.53 -9.30
N LYS A 181 -8.47 -7.80 -8.98
CA LYS A 181 -7.46 -8.86 -9.05
C LYS A 181 -7.97 -10.18 -9.64
N GLU A 182 -9.23 -10.22 -10.07
CA GLU A 182 -9.85 -11.33 -10.79
C GLU A 182 -9.83 -12.66 -9.99
N VAL A 183 -9.91 -12.56 -8.67
CA VAL A 183 -9.88 -13.72 -7.76
C VAL A 183 -11.30 -14.17 -7.43
N ARG A 184 -11.87 -15.04 -8.27
CA ARG A 184 -13.27 -15.48 -8.15
C ARG A 184 -13.49 -16.78 -7.36
N ASN A 185 -12.52 -17.68 -7.37
CA ASN A 185 -12.67 -19.04 -6.83
C ASN A 185 -12.00 -19.25 -5.46
N LYS A 186 -11.56 -18.15 -4.82
CA LYS A 186 -10.79 -18.17 -3.56
C LYS A 186 -11.29 -17.06 -2.63
N THR A 187 -12.59 -17.09 -2.38
CA THR A 187 -13.28 -16.03 -1.65
C THR A 187 -12.77 -15.97 -0.21
N LEU A 188 -12.39 -14.76 0.22
CA LEU A 188 -12.07 -14.47 1.61
C LEU A 188 -13.37 -14.51 2.44
N VAL A 189 -13.39 -15.34 3.47
CA VAL A 189 -14.55 -15.55 4.35
C VAL A 189 -14.24 -14.99 5.74
N GLY A 190 -15.16 -14.22 6.31
CA GLY A 190 -15.03 -13.71 7.68
C GLY A 190 -15.36 -14.78 8.72
N ASN A 191 -14.90 -14.59 9.95
CA ASN A 191 -15.37 -15.38 11.09
C ASN A 191 -16.75 -14.90 11.59
N ASN A 192 -17.32 -15.58 12.57
CA ASN A 192 -18.55 -15.22 13.27
C ASN A 192 -18.40 -14.02 14.22
N GLN A 193 -17.37 -13.20 14.06
CA GLN A 193 -17.20 -11.98 14.85
C GLN A 193 -18.02 -10.86 14.22
N ASP A 194 -18.63 -10.00 15.04
CA ASP A 194 -19.23 -8.78 14.52
C ASP A 194 -18.12 -7.83 14.11
N SER A 195 -18.03 -7.60 12.80
CA SER A 195 -17.18 -6.56 12.24
C SER A 195 -17.93 -5.79 11.19
N GLU A 196 -17.80 -4.46 11.24
CA GLU A 196 -18.63 -3.56 10.49
C GLU A 196 -17.78 -2.57 9.70
N VAL A 197 -18.34 -2.12 8.57
CA VAL A 197 -17.84 -0.96 7.86
C VAL A 197 -18.70 0.21 8.32
N ILE A 198 -18.09 1.19 8.98
CA ILE A 198 -18.81 2.26 9.69
C ILE A 198 -18.55 3.64 9.07
N GLU A 199 -19.51 4.54 9.28
CA GLU A 199 -19.41 5.98 8.99
C GLU A 199 -18.73 6.75 10.12
N VAL A 200 -18.35 8.00 9.84
CA VAL A 200 -17.55 8.84 10.73
C VAL A 200 -18.30 9.16 12.03
N HIS A 201 -17.91 8.51 13.13
CA HIS A 201 -17.57 9.14 14.42
C HIS A 201 -17.42 8.07 15.51
N MET A 202 -16.22 7.94 16.07
CA MET A 202 -16.08 7.28 17.38
C MET A 202 -14.93 7.88 18.18
N GLU A 203 -15.19 8.06 19.48
CA GLU A 203 -14.16 8.19 20.49
C GLU A 203 -13.51 6.82 20.71
N GLY A 204 -12.18 6.73 20.59
CA GLY A 204 -11.46 5.49 20.81
C GLY A 204 -10.15 5.39 20.04
N LYS A 205 -9.50 4.23 20.15
CA LYS A 205 -8.21 3.96 19.49
C LYS A 205 -8.41 3.69 18.00
N VAL A 206 -7.96 4.60 17.15
CA VAL A 206 -8.09 4.49 15.68
C VAL A 206 -6.72 4.45 15.02
N ALA A 207 -6.51 3.49 14.12
CA ALA A 207 -5.32 3.45 13.28
C ALA A 207 -5.57 4.14 11.94
N HIS A 208 -4.87 5.25 11.68
CA HIS A 208 -4.87 5.92 10.38
C HIS A 208 -3.73 5.37 9.52
N LEU A 209 -4.10 4.73 8.42
CA LEU A 209 -3.19 4.09 7.49
C LEU A 209 -3.12 4.90 6.19
N SER A 210 -1.96 5.48 5.93
CA SER A 210 -1.70 6.26 4.72
C SER A 210 -0.81 5.50 3.72
N TRP A 211 -0.83 5.92 2.46
CA TRP A 211 0.16 5.47 1.48
C TRP A 211 1.52 6.14 1.72
N THR A 212 1.53 7.44 2.03
CA THR A 212 2.75 8.27 2.07
C THR A 212 3.10 8.79 3.47
N ASN A 213 4.40 8.92 3.76
CA ASN A 213 4.89 9.53 5.01
C ASN A 213 4.43 10.99 5.16
N LYS A 214 4.19 11.68 4.05
CA LYS A 214 3.66 13.05 4.04
C LYS A 214 2.26 13.10 4.64
N THR A 215 1.35 12.25 4.17
CA THR A 215 -0.03 12.17 4.69
C THR A 215 -0.05 11.78 6.17
N VAL A 216 0.80 10.83 6.60
CA VAL A 216 0.96 10.49 8.03
C VAL A 216 1.29 11.72 8.88
N LEU A 217 2.20 12.58 8.40
CA LEU A 217 2.57 13.80 9.11
C LEU A 217 1.43 14.83 9.08
N GLU A 218 0.76 15.00 7.94
CA GLU A 218 -0.39 15.91 7.79
C GLU A 218 -1.53 15.54 8.73
N ASN A 219 -1.85 14.24 8.86
CA ASN A 219 -2.82 13.73 9.82
C ASN A 219 -2.41 14.01 11.26
N ALA A 220 -1.15 13.74 11.62
CA ALA A 220 -0.63 14.05 12.95
C ALA A 220 -0.81 15.53 13.30
N MET A 221 -0.54 16.41 12.32
CA MET A 221 -0.71 17.84 12.49
C MET A 221 -2.16 18.26 12.64
N ASN A 222 -3.07 17.66 11.86
CA ASN A 222 -4.50 17.97 11.95
C ASN A 222 -5.05 17.58 13.33
N ILE A 223 -4.70 16.38 13.81
CA ILE A 223 -5.10 15.87 15.12
C ILE A 223 -4.58 16.77 16.26
N ILE A 224 -3.28 17.12 16.25
CA ILE A 224 -2.65 17.95 17.29
C ILE A 224 -3.17 19.41 17.26
N LYS A 225 -3.65 19.90 16.11
CA LYS A 225 -4.23 21.25 16.00
C LYS A 225 -5.65 21.30 16.54
N ASN A 226 -6.47 20.30 16.23
CA ASN A 226 -7.90 20.32 16.50
C ASN A 226 -8.28 19.60 17.79
N SER A 227 -7.35 18.88 18.42
CA SER A 227 -7.61 18.10 19.64
C SER A 227 -6.39 18.01 20.55
N SER A 228 -6.63 17.61 21.80
CA SER A 228 -5.55 17.23 22.73
C SER A 228 -5.19 15.73 22.68
N ALA A 229 -5.68 15.03 21.66
CA ALA A 229 -5.54 13.59 21.54
C ALA A 229 -4.07 13.15 21.42
N LYS A 230 -3.77 12.00 22.02
CA LYS A 230 -2.44 11.41 21.97
C LYS A 230 -2.25 10.63 20.69
N ILE A 231 -1.06 10.73 20.11
CA ILE A 231 -0.72 10.07 18.85
C ILE A 231 0.43 9.07 19.05
N HIS A 232 0.47 8.04 18.22
CA HIS A 232 1.58 7.10 18.14
C HIS A 232 1.96 6.91 16.69
N PHE A 233 3.26 6.92 16.38
CA PHE A 233 3.73 6.61 15.02
C PHE A 233 4.18 5.17 14.92
N LEU A 234 3.61 4.42 13.98
CA LEU A 234 4.05 3.05 13.69
C LEU A 234 5.53 3.03 13.30
N GLY A 235 6.35 2.31 14.06
CA GLY A 235 7.81 2.27 13.88
C GLY A 235 8.56 3.51 14.40
N GLY A 236 7.89 4.37 15.16
CA GLY A 236 8.45 5.55 15.84
C GLY A 236 8.75 6.74 14.92
N GLY A 237 9.03 7.91 15.51
CA GLY A 237 9.24 9.16 14.75
C GLY A 237 10.41 9.14 13.75
N LYS A 238 11.36 8.23 13.90
CA LYS A 238 12.44 8.02 12.90
C LYS A 238 11.90 7.43 11.59
N SER A 239 10.85 6.61 11.65
CA SER A 239 10.29 5.92 10.47
C SER A 239 9.68 6.88 9.44
N ILE A 240 9.08 7.97 9.92
CA ILE A 240 8.45 9.02 9.09
C ILE A 240 9.49 9.98 8.54
N GLY A 241 10.70 9.98 9.10
CA GLY A 241 11.80 10.82 8.64
C GLY A 241 11.82 12.21 9.29
N LEU A 242 11.26 12.36 10.50
CA LEU A 242 11.28 13.63 11.24
C LEU A 242 12.69 14.22 11.39
N GLY A 243 13.71 13.36 11.52
CA GLY A 243 15.12 13.78 11.55
C GLY A 243 15.60 14.40 10.24
N ARG A 244 15.18 13.85 9.08
CA ARG A 244 15.52 14.39 7.76
C ARG A 244 14.78 15.70 7.48
N ILE A 245 13.50 15.78 7.85
CA ILE A 245 12.71 17.02 7.74
C ILE A 245 13.37 18.13 8.56
N ARG A 246 13.79 17.84 9.79
CA ARG A 246 14.53 18.79 10.64
C ARG A 246 15.83 19.26 9.98
N ASP A 247 16.58 18.34 9.39
CA ASP A 247 17.87 18.65 8.77
C ASP A 247 17.72 19.41 7.44
N LEU A 248 16.66 19.15 6.67
CA LEU A 248 16.27 19.95 5.51
C LEU A 248 15.86 21.37 5.92
N TRP A 249 15.11 21.53 7.01
CA TRP A 249 14.76 22.84 7.54
C TRP A 249 15.99 23.65 7.97
N LYS A 250 17.00 23.01 8.58
CA LYS A 250 18.28 23.66 8.89
C LYS A 250 19.04 24.08 7.63
N LEU A 251 18.96 23.29 6.56
CA LEU A 251 19.58 23.63 5.27
C LEU A 251 18.89 24.83 4.62
N LEU A 252 17.58 24.99 4.81
CA LEU A 252 16.81 26.14 4.36
C LEU A 252 17.15 27.44 5.13
N HIS A 253 17.64 27.33 6.36
CA HIS A 253 17.95 28.45 7.27
C HIS A 253 19.46 28.51 7.60
N PRO A 254 20.34 28.77 6.61
CA PRO A 254 21.79 28.77 6.82
C PRO A 254 22.26 29.83 7.83
N GLU A 255 21.50 30.92 8.01
CA GLU A 255 21.78 32.00 8.95
C GLU A 255 21.82 31.54 10.42
N LEU A 256 21.13 30.46 10.76
CA LEU A 256 21.09 29.90 12.11
C LEU A 256 22.33 29.06 12.46
N ARG A 257 23.20 28.75 11.48
CA ARG A 257 24.44 27.97 11.63
C ARG A 257 24.26 26.64 12.39
N LEU A 258 23.13 25.97 12.19
CA LEU A 258 22.78 24.74 12.90
C LEU A 258 23.49 23.51 12.29
N LYS A 259 23.93 22.59 13.15
CA LYS A 259 24.58 21.34 12.72
C LYS A 259 23.60 20.36 12.06
N ILE A 260 23.88 19.97 10.83
CA ILE A 260 23.15 18.95 10.05
C ILE A 260 23.73 17.55 10.34
N GLN A 261 22.88 16.61 10.75
CA GLN A 261 23.29 15.27 11.17
C GLN A 261 23.33 14.30 9.97
N ASP A 262 22.31 14.33 9.13
CA ASP A 262 22.22 13.51 7.91
C ASP A 262 23.36 13.87 6.95
N SER A 263 24.23 12.88 6.66
CA SER A 263 25.43 13.11 5.85
C SER A 263 25.12 13.50 4.41
N PHE A 264 24.00 13.01 3.87
CA PHE A 264 23.57 13.34 2.52
C PHE A 264 23.01 14.77 2.47
N ILE A 265 22.17 15.18 3.41
CA ILE A 265 21.69 16.58 3.45
C ILE A 265 22.88 17.52 3.69
N ARG A 266 23.83 17.13 4.54
CA ARG A 266 25.03 17.90 4.84
C ARG A 266 25.90 18.18 3.62
N SER A 267 25.95 17.28 2.63
CA SER A 267 26.76 17.52 1.42
C SER A 267 26.27 18.68 0.57
N PHE A 268 25.02 19.13 0.76
CA PHE A 268 24.44 20.29 0.07
C PHE A 268 24.59 21.60 0.85
N GLN A 269 25.24 21.60 2.02
CA GLN A 269 25.50 22.85 2.76
C GLN A 269 26.23 23.92 1.93
N PRO A 270 27.26 23.59 1.12
CA PRO A 270 27.96 24.61 0.33
C PRO A 270 27.10 25.20 -0.80
N THR A 271 26.20 24.41 -1.37
CA THR A 271 25.38 24.76 -2.54
C THR A 271 23.96 25.23 -2.17
N GLY A 272 23.56 25.06 -0.92
CA GLY A 272 22.29 25.56 -0.37
C GLY A 272 21.06 24.71 -0.73
N PHE A 273 19.89 25.15 -0.25
CA PHE A 273 18.62 24.41 -0.38
C PHE A 273 18.14 24.23 -1.84
N THR A 274 18.40 25.20 -2.72
CA THR A 274 18.02 25.10 -4.15
C THR A 274 18.66 23.88 -4.82
N SER A 275 19.92 23.60 -4.49
CA SER A 275 20.67 22.49 -5.09
C SER A 275 20.10 21.10 -4.73
N ILE A 276 19.59 20.92 -3.50
CA ILE A 276 18.96 19.66 -3.09
C ILE A 276 17.58 19.49 -3.74
N LYS A 277 16.87 20.59 -4.02
CA LYS A 277 15.61 20.59 -4.76
C LYS A 277 15.80 20.18 -6.21
N GLU A 278 16.75 20.81 -6.91
CA GLU A 278 17.14 20.39 -8.26
C GLU A 278 17.61 18.94 -8.31
N TYR A 279 18.37 18.52 -7.29
CA TYR A 279 18.79 17.12 -7.18
C TYR A 279 17.58 16.19 -7.06
N ALA A 280 16.59 16.52 -6.21
CA ALA A 280 15.41 15.69 -6.01
C ALA A 280 14.63 15.51 -7.32
N GLU A 281 14.43 16.60 -8.06
CA GLU A 281 13.75 16.61 -9.36
C GLU A 281 14.53 15.82 -10.43
N LYS A 282 15.84 16.10 -10.58
CA LYS A 282 16.72 15.39 -11.53
C LYS A 282 16.81 13.89 -11.19
N ALA A 283 16.85 13.55 -9.91
CA ALA A 283 16.87 12.17 -9.44
C ALA A 283 15.48 11.50 -9.48
N LYS A 284 14.40 12.25 -9.66
CA LYS A 284 13.00 11.79 -9.53
C LYS A 284 12.74 11.11 -8.19
N ASP A 285 13.28 11.67 -7.10
CA ASP A 285 13.15 11.15 -5.75
C ASP A 285 11.90 11.73 -5.07
N LYS A 286 10.75 11.12 -5.35
CA LYS A 286 9.43 11.53 -4.80
C LYS A 286 9.42 11.64 -3.27
N LYS A 287 10.19 10.80 -2.58
CA LYS A 287 10.24 10.81 -1.12
C LYS A 287 10.98 12.05 -0.61
N LEU A 288 12.06 12.44 -1.28
CA LEU A 288 12.77 13.67 -0.97
C LEU A 288 11.93 14.91 -1.35
N GLU A 289 11.25 14.88 -2.50
CA GLU A 289 10.30 15.92 -2.91
C GLU A 289 9.19 16.12 -1.87
N ASP A 290 8.59 15.03 -1.35
CA ASP A 290 7.59 15.10 -0.28
C ASP A 290 8.14 15.77 0.99
N TYR A 291 9.38 15.48 1.39
CA TYR A 291 10.01 16.12 2.54
C TYR A 291 10.34 17.60 2.30
N ILE A 292 10.78 17.95 1.10
CA ILE A 292 11.02 19.34 0.69
C ILE A 292 9.70 20.12 0.75
N ALA A 293 8.62 19.59 0.18
CA ALA A 293 7.31 20.21 0.19
C ALA A 293 6.78 20.45 1.62
N ILE A 294 7.04 19.52 2.56
CA ILE A 294 6.72 19.72 3.97
C ILE A 294 7.51 20.90 4.55
N VAL A 295 8.82 20.96 4.32
CA VAL A 295 9.67 22.04 4.86
C VAL A 295 9.32 23.40 4.27
N GLU A 296 8.96 23.47 2.98
CA GLU A 296 8.49 24.70 2.34
C GLU A 296 7.11 25.15 2.87
N LYS A 297 6.21 24.19 3.16
CA LYS A 297 4.85 24.47 3.65
C LYS A 297 4.83 24.97 5.10
N TYR A 298 5.73 24.51 5.96
CA TYR A 298 5.73 24.83 7.39
C TYR A 298 6.92 25.69 7.79
N GLN A 299 6.64 26.94 8.17
CA GLN A 299 7.66 27.93 8.56
C GLN A 299 8.45 27.51 9.82
N ASP A 300 7.78 26.96 10.84
CA ASP A 300 8.40 26.59 12.13
C ASP A 300 8.36 25.06 12.37
N ILE A 301 9.24 24.34 11.67
CA ILE A 301 9.44 22.90 11.86
C ILE A 301 9.92 22.56 13.29
N PRO A 302 10.84 23.29 13.95
CA PRO A 302 11.24 22.98 15.32
C PRO A 302 10.09 22.96 16.32
N LYS A 303 9.21 23.97 16.31
CA LYS A 303 8.02 24.02 17.18
C LYS A 303 7.06 22.89 16.85
N LEU A 304 6.86 22.60 15.57
CA LEU A 304 6.06 21.47 15.13
C LEU A 304 6.57 20.14 15.70
N LEU A 305 7.87 19.86 15.53
CA LEU A 305 8.49 18.63 16.03
C LEU A 305 8.43 18.53 17.56
N LYS A 306 8.55 19.66 18.27
CA LYS A 306 8.38 19.72 19.72
C LYS A 306 6.95 19.37 20.12
N ARG A 307 5.94 19.92 19.44
CA ARG A 307 4.53 19.56 19.66
C ARG A 307 4.32 18.07 19.43
N ILE A 308 4.74 17.54 18.28
CA ILE A 308 4.63 16.12 17.95
C ILE A 308 5.23 15.24 19.06
N LYS A 309 6.42 15.60 19.56
CA LYS A 309 7.08 14.86 20.64
C LYS A 309 6.27 14.87 21.94
N ASN A 310 5.56 15.96 22.26
CA ASN A 310 4.77 16.08 23.48
C ASN A 310 3.46 15.28 23.45
N PHE A 311 2.90 15.06 22.26
CA PHE A 311 1.68 14.26 22.07
C PHE A 311 1.97 12.79 21.75
N SER A 312 3.22 12.46 21.40
CA SER A 312 3.63 11.11 21.04
C SER A 312 3.80 10.24 22.29
N VAL A 313 2.99 9.18 22.38
CA VAL A 313 3.02 8.19 23.48
C VAL A 313 2.89 6.77 22.91
N GLU A 314 3.11 5.75 23.74
CA GLU A 314 2.91 4.35 23.34
C GLU A 314 1.43 3.95 23.34
N THR A 315 0.67 4.37 24.36
CA THR A 315 -0.77 4.17 24.47
C THR A 315 -1.51 5.40 23.95
N ALA A 316 -1.72 5.45 22.64
CA ALA A 316 -2.32 6.60 21.96
C ALA A 316 -3.79 6.37 21.57
N ASP A 317 -4.51 7.47 21.40
CA ASP A 317 -5.85 7.51 20.80
C ASP A 317 -5.75 7.31 19.29
N TYR A 318 -4.71 7.86 18.65
CA TYR A 318 -4.48 7.70 17.22
C TYR A 318 -3.16 7.01 16.92
N ILE A 319 -3.21 5.92 16.18
CA ILE A 319 -2.03 5.22 15.67
C ILE A 319 -1.86 5.60 14.21
N LEU A 320 -0.79 6.32 13.89
CA LEU A 320 -0.54 6.89 12.57
C LEU A 320 0.61 6.14 11.90
N GLY A 321 0.43 5.71 10.66
CA GLY A 321 1.53 5.08 9.93
C GLY A 321 1.19 4.77 8.50
N THR A 322 2.21 4.33 7.76
CA THR A 322 1.98 3.86 6.40
C THR A 322 1.50 2.42 6.41
N VAL A 323 0.73 2.02 5.39
CA VAL A 323 0.29 0.63 5.22
C VAL A 323 1.47 -0.35 5.22
N HIS A 324 2.62 0.04 4.65
CA HIS A 324 3.84 -0.76 4.70
C HIS A 324 4.29 -1.09 6.12
N LYS A 325 4.11 -0.17 7.08
CA LYS A 325 4.45 -0.36 8.49
C LYS A 325 3.35 -1.09 9.26
N ALA A 326 2.13 -1.07 8.75
CA ALA A 326 1.01 -1.80 9.31
C ALA A 326 0.95 -3.27 8.85
N LYS A 327 1.71 -3.68 7.81
CA LYS A 327 1.78 -5.10 7.42
C LYS A 327 2.27 -5.94 8.60
N GLY A 328 1.53 -7.00 8.92
CA GLY A 328 1.76 -7.87 10.08
C GLY A 328 1.20 -7.35 11.42
N LEU A 329 0.63 -6.14 11.45
CA LEU A 329 -0.07 -5.58 12.60
C LEU A 329 -1.59 -5.64 12.40
N GLU A 330 -2.34 -5.51 13.49
CA GLU A 330 -3.80 -5.53 13.51
C GLU A 330 -4.34 -4.47 14.46
N PHE A 331 -5.49 -3.87 14.13
CA PHE A 331 -6.09 -2.80 14.93
C PHE A 331 -7.59 -3.01 15.06
N ASP A 332 -8.18 -2.65 16.21
CA ASP A 332 -9.63 -2.76 16.41
C ASP A 332 -10.40 -1.89 15.40
N THR A 333 -9.94 -0.66 15.18
CA THR A 333 -10.52 0.28 14.22
C THR A 333 -9.45 0.80 13.26
N VAL A 334 -9.71 0.74 11.95
CA VAL A 334 -8.82 1.27 10.91
C VAL A 334 -9.54 2.32 10.08
N GLN A 335 -8.87 3.45 9.87
CA GLN A 335 -9.20 4.45 8.87
C GLN A 335 -8.11 4.47 7.79
N ILE A 336 -8.52 4.45 6.53
CA ILE A 336 -7.61 4.49 5.38
C ILE A 336 -7.69 5.90 4.79
N ASP A 337 -6.54 6.53 4.60
CA ASP A 337 -6.53 7.88 4.02
C ASP A 337 -6.80 7.86 2.51
N ASP A 338 -7.33 8.97 1.98
CA ASP A 338 -7.64 9.11 0.56
C ASP A 338 -6.41 9.39 -0.32
N ASP A 339 -5.18 9.35 0.23
CA ASP A 339 -3.96 9.57 -0.54
C ASP A 339 -3.67 8.47 -1.58
N PHE A 340 -4.38 7.34 -1.49
CA PHE A 340 -4.43 6.31 -2.53
C PHE A 340 -5.15 6.80 -3.80
N LEU A 341 -6.12 7.71 -3.70
CA LEU A 341 -6.90 8.21 -4.84
C LEU A 341 -6.16 9.22 -5.75
N ARG A 342 -4.87 9.46 -5.52
CA ARG A 342 -4.03 10.29 -6.42
C ARG A 342 -3.95 9.73 -7.86
N GLN A 343 -4.37 8.48 -8.07
CA GLN A 343 -4.56 7.88 -9.38
C GLN A 343 -5.77 6.93 -9.33
N PRO A 344 -6.46 6.69 -10.46
CA PRO A 344 -7.55 5.71 -10.53
C PRO A 344 -7.07 4.31 -10.11
N VAL A 345 -7.85 3.63 -9.28
CA VAL A 345 -7.54 2.29 -8.72
C VAL A 345 -7.32 1.28 -9.86
N GLU A 346 -8.05 1.43 -10.96
CA GLU A 346 -7.98 0.67 -12.22
C GLU A 346 -6.60 0.61 -12.83
N THR A 347 -5.86 1.71 -12.71
CA THR A 347 -4.56 1.90 -13.36
C THR A 347 -3.41 1.69 -12.40
N MET A 348 -3.71 1.27 -11.16
CA MET A 348 -2.70 1.02 -10.15
C MET A 348 -1.86 -0.23 -10.48
N PRO A 349 -0.53 -0.15 -10.33
CA PRO A 349 0.31 -1.35 -10.32
C PRO A 349 -0.16 -2.36 -9.26
N LYS A 350 0.05 -3.66 -9.52
CA LYS A 350 -0.38 -4.76 -8.65
C LYS A 350 0.06 -4.60 -7.20
N ASP A 351 1.29 -4.14 -6.98
CA ASP A 351 1.88 -3.86 -5.69
C ASP A 351 1.18 -2.72 -4.92
N LYS A 352 0.57 -1.75 -5.63
CA LYS A 352 -0.31 -0.75 -4.99
C LYS A 352 -1.68 -1.31 -4.65
N LEU A 353 -2.24 -2.17 -5.50
CA LEU A 353 -3.49 -2.88 -5.19
C LEU A 353 -3.30 -3.79 -3.96
N ASN A 354 -2.14 -4.44 -3.84
CA ASN A 354 -1.77 -5.22 -2.65
C ASN A 354 -1.74 -4.34 -1.39
N LEU A 355 -1.23 -3.11 -1.47
CA LEU A 355 -1.27 -2.18 -0.33
C LEU A 355 -2.71 -1.86 0.09
N LEU A 356 -3.61 -1.57 -0.86
CA LEU A 356 -5.02 -1.33 -0.53
C LEU A 356 -5.67 -2.55 0.13
N TYR A 357 -5.46 -3.75 -0.44
CA TYR A 357 -5.95 -5.00 0.15
C TYR A 357 -5.42 -5.22 1.57
N ILE A 358 -4.13 -4.97 1.81
CA ILE A 358 -3.53 -5.03 3.15
C ILE A 358 -4.25 -4.04 4.07
N ALA A 359 -4.46 -2.79 3.63
CA ALA A 359 -5.09 -1.75 4.43
C ALA A 359 -6.51 -2.15 4.87
N PHE A 360 -7.36 -2.65 3.94
CA PHE A 360 -8.72 -3.11 4.24
C PHE A 360 -8.75 -4.26 5.26
N THR A 361 -7.74 -5.13 5.21
CA THR A 361 -7.69 -6.33 6.05
C THR A 361 -6.94 -6.13 7.38
N ARG A 362 -6.55 -4.90 7.75
CA ARG A 362 -5.89 -4.63 9.05
C ARG A 362 -6.87 -4.45 10.22
N ALA A 363 -8.12 -4.11 9.93
CA ALA A 363 -9.15 -3.94 10.95
C ALA A 363 -9.61 -5.30 11.51
N LYS A 364 -9.86 -5.34 12.82
CA LYS A 364 -10.45 -6.50 13.51
C LYS A 364 -11.96 -6.34 13.67
N LYS A 365 -12.38 -5.16 14.13
CA LYS A 365 -13.80 -4.87 14.44
C LYS A 365 -14.39 -3.88 13.45
N ARG A 366 -13.71 -2.79 13.14
CA ARG A 366 -14.31 -1.67 12.41
C ARG A 366 -13.39 -1.12 11.33
N LEU A 367 -13.90 -1.02 10.11
CA LEU A 367 -13.24 -0.35 8.99
C LEU A 367 -14.01 0.93 8.66
N ILE A 368 -13.37 2.08 8.79
CA ILE A 368 -13.99 3.39 8.51
C ILE A 368 -14.01 3.62 7.00
N LEU A 369 -15.18 4.00 6.48
CA LEU A 369 -15.39 4.24 5.06
C LEU A 369 -14.70 5.53 4.58
N SER A 370 -13.58 5.37 3.87
CA SER A 370 -12.95 6.47 3.13
C SER A 370 -13.50 6.57 1.71
N ARG A 371 -13.26 7.69 1.01
CA ARG A 371 -13.65 7.81 -0.40
C ARG A 371 -12.97 6.74 -1.25
N CYS A 372 -11.74 6.35 -0.90
CA CYS A 372 -11.05 5.27 -1.59
C CYS A 372 -11.81 3.95 -1.47
N LEU A 373 -12.30 3.62 -0.28
CA LEU A 373 -13.09 2.41 -0.07
C LEU A 373 -14.45 2.51 -0.76
N ALA A 374 -15.09 3.69 -0.70
CA ALA A 374 -16.36 3.93 -1.38
C ALA A 374 -16.25 3.79 -2.90
N ALA A 375 -15.16 4.27 -3.51
CA ALA A 375 -14.91 4.10 -4.94
C ALA A 375 -14.80 2.63 -5.34
N VAL A 376 -14.12 1.82 -4.52
CA VAL A 376 -14.01 0.36 -4.71
C VAL A 376 -15.39 -0.30 -4.65
N LEU A 377 -16.20 0.03 -3.64
CA LEU A 377 -17.53 -0.55 -3.45
C LEU A 377 -18.54 -0.10 -4.49
N LYS A 378 -18.50 1.18 -4.91
CA LYS A 378 -19.33 1.68 -6.00
C LYS A 378 -19.07 0.90 -7.28
N LYS A 379 -17.80 0.64 -7.61
CA LYS A 379 -17.45 -0.14 -8.79
C LYS A 379 -17.90 -1.60 -8.70
N ALA A 380 -17.95 -2.13 -7.48
CA ALA A 380 -18.50 -3.44 -7.19
C ALA A 380 -20.01 -3.55 -7.37
N LYS A 381 -20.67 -2.44 -7.72
CA LYS A 381 -22.13 -2.31 -7.65
C LYS A 381 -22.67 -2.62 -6.26
N VAL A 382 -21.83 -2.47 -5.25
CA VAL A 382 -22.21 -2.53 -3.84
C VAL A 382 -22.61 -1.13 -3.45
N TYR A 383 -23.84 -0.80 -3.80
CA TYR A 383 -24.46 0.40 -3.28
C TYR A 383 -25.13 0.02 -1.97
N TYR A 384 -24.81 0.77 -0.93
CA TYR A 384 -25.41 0.63 0.38
C TYR A 384 -26.86 1.11 0.35
N VAL A 385 -27.73 0.21 -0.08
CA VAL A 385 -29.14 0.47 -0.26
C VAL A 385 -29.91 -0.45 0.66
N ARG A 386 -30.78 0.15 1.47
CA ARG A 386 -31.74 -0.58 2.29
C ARG A 386 -33.04 -0.66 1.51
N PHE A 387 -33.67 -1.82 1.49
CA PHE A 387 -35.01 -1.95 0.95
C PHE A 387 -36.02 -1.66 2.07
N GLU A 388 -36.90 -0.70 1.83
CA GLU A 388 -38.02 -0.40 2.72
C GLU A 388 -39.34 -0.89 2.09
N LEU A 389 -40.22 -1.45 2.92
CA LEU A 389 -41.57 -1.82 2.49
C LEU A 389 -42.40 -0.55 2.26
N ALA A 390 -43.03 -0.41 1.10
CA ALA A 390 -43.85 0.76 0.80
C ALA A 390 -45.01 0.96 1.79
N THR A 391 -45.53 -0.14 2.37
CA THR A 391 -46.57 -0.11 3.40
C THR A 391 -46.12 0.53 4.73
N ALA A 392 -44.82 0.58 5.00
CA ALA A 392 -44.27 1.16 6.23
C ALA A 392 -44.19 2.70 6.19
N GLN A 393 -44.31 3.33 5.02
CA GLN A 393 -44.10 4.77 4.86
C GLN A 393 -45.36 5.63 4.97
N GLY A 394 -46.57 5.06 4.89
CA GLY A 394 -47.83 5.78 5.12
C GLY A 394 -48.08 7.02 4.25
N ASN A 395 -47.30 7.25 3.18
CA ASN A 395 -47.29 8.51 2.44
C ASN A 395 -48.26 8.49 1.25
N THR A 396 -49.04 9.56 1.13
CA THR A 396 -49.99 9.83 0.03
C THR A 396 -49.38 10.66 -1.11
N THR A 397 -48.08 10.98 -1.03
CA THR A 397 -47.34 11.77 -2.01
C THR A 397 -46.49 10.88 -2.93
N PRO A 398 -46.38 11.19 -4.25
CA PRO A 398 -45.52 10.44 -5.16
C PRO A 398 -44.05 10.63 -4.74
N LEU A 399 -43.36 9.53 -4.46
CA LEU A 399 -41.93 9.55 -4.17
C LEU A 399 -41.15 9.81 -5.48
N VAL A 400 -40.06 10.57 -5.39
CA VAL A 400 -39.20 10.92 -6.54
C VAL A 400 -37.80 10.34 -6.31
N CYS A 401 -37.16 9.92 -7.40
CA CYS A 401 -35.78 9.43 -7.37
C CYS A 401 -34.83 10.50 -6.82
N SER A 402 -33.88 10.06 -6.00
CA SER A 402 -32.86 10.91 -5.35
C SER A 402 -31.48 10.80 -6.01
N GLU A 403 -31.39 10.14 -7.16
CA GLU A 403 -30.16 10.08 -7.96
C GLU A 403 -29.93 11.40 -8.69
N ASP A 404 -28.69 11.88 -8.72
CA ASP A 404 -28.33 13.12 -9.39
C ASP A 404 -28.73 13.03 -10.87
N GLU A 405 -29.35 14.08 -11.40
CA GLU A 405 -29.89 14.18 -12.77
C GLU A 405 -31.09 13.25 -13.08
N CYS A 406 -31.60 12.48 -12.11
CA CYS A 406 -32.80 11.65 -12.29
C CYS A 406 -34.07 12.36 -11.82
N HIS A 407 -35.10 12.40 -12.67
CA HIS A 407 -36.40 13.02 -12.36
C HIS A 407 -37.55 12.01 -12.32
N ASN A 408 -37.22 10.71 -12.27
CA ASN A 408 -38.22 9.64 -12.31
C ASN A 408 -39.01 9.58 -11.00
N SER A 409 -40.31 9.33 -11.10
CA SER A 409 -41.14 8.98 -9.95
C SER A 409 -40.99 7.50 -9.59
N ILE A 410 -41.26 7.18 -8.34
CA ILE A 410 -41.30 5.81 -7.83
C ILE A 410 -42.77 5.37 -7.84
N PRO A 411 -43.09 4.24 -8.49
CA PRO A 411 -44.47 3.75 -8.55
C PRO A 411 -45.08 3.55 -7.16
N ALA A 412 -46.34 3.97 -7.00
CA ALA A 412 -47.05 3.86 -5.72
C ALA A 412 -47.35 2.41 -5.31
N ASP A 413 -47.26 1.47 -6.25
CA ASP A 413 -47.48 0.04 -6.05
C ASP A 413 -46.17 -0.78 -5.98
N SER A 414 -45.01 -0.11 -5.89
CA SER A 414 -43.74 -0.77 -5.61
C SER A 414 -43.79 -1.44 -4.23
N LEU A 415 -43.46 -2.73 -4.13
CA LEU A 415 -43.48 -3.46 -2.85
C LEU A 415 -42.27 -3.14 -1.97
N LEU A 416 -41.08 -3.07 -2.58
CA LEU A 416 -39.81 -2.76 -1.92
C LEU A 416 -39.17 -1.54 -2.57
N ILE A 417 -39.06 -0.45 -1.84
CA ILE A 417 -38.44 0.78 -2.34
C ILE A 417 -36.98 0.80 -1.90
N PRO A 418 -36.02 0.84 -2.84
CA PRO A 418 -34.61 0.96 -2.52
C PRO A 418 -34.33 2.36 -2.02
N LYS A 419 -33.80 2.46 -0.81
CA LYS A 419 -33.39 3.70 -0.16
C LYS A 419 -31.88 3.72 -0.03
N ARG A 420 -31.23 4.68 -0.69
CA ARG A 420 -29.82 4.98 -0.48
C ARG A 420 -29.67 5.53 0.94
N ILE A 421 -28.85 4.87 1.74
CA ILE A 421 -28.52 5.33 3.09
C ILE A 421 -27.60 6.54 2.95
N ASN A 422 -27.74 7.57 3.80
CA ASN A 422 -26.77 8.66 3.88
C ASN A 422 -25.41 8.08 4.28
N PHE A 423 -24.34 8.43 3.56
CA PHE A 423 -22.97 8.09 3.95
C PHE A 423 -22.15 9.34 4.18
N VAL A 424 -21.67 9.51 5.41
CA VAL A 424 -20.66 10.54 5.72
C VAL A 424 -19.25 9.97 5.53
N TYR A 425 -18.53 10.49 4.55
CA TYR A 425 -17.14 10.14 4.28
C TYR A 425 -16.17 10.80 5.26
N THR A 426 -14.92 10.32 5.28
CA THR A 426 -13.81 10.84 6.12
C THR A 426 -13.52 12.34 5.97
N ASP A 427 -13.97 12.98 4.90
CA ASP A 427 -13.81 14.41 4.65
C ASP A 427 -15.09 15.22 4.87
N SER A 428 -16.06 14.63 5.58
CA SER A 428 -17.37 15.21 5.87
C SER A 428 -18.25 15.45 4.64
N THR A 429 -17.91 14.87 3.49
CA THR A 429 -18.87 14.83 2.38
C THR A 429 -19.94 13.76 2.62
N GLU A 430 -21.18 14.08 2.26
CA GLU A 430 -22.34 13.22 2.47
C GLU A 430 -22.90 12.75 1.12
N THR A 431 -23.33 11.50 1.03
CA THR A 431 -24.22 11.10 -0.08
C THR A 431 -25.64 11.48 0.29
N SER A 432 -26.37 12.12 -0.62
CA SER A 432 -27.78 12.47 -0.40
C SER A 432 -28.59 11.22 -0.07
N GLU A 433 -29.21 11.18 1.11
CA GLU A 433 -30.18 10.15 1.45
C GLU A 433 -31.37 10.25 0.51
N GLY A 434 -31.90 9.12 0.07
CA GLY A 434 -33.17 9.15 -0.65
C GLY A 434 -33.49 7.90 -1.44
N PHE A 435 -34.68 7.89 -2.02
CA PHE A 435 -35.22 6.72 -2.69
C PHE A 435 -34.76 6.66 -4.14
N LEU A 436 -34.54 5.44 -4.64
CA LEU A 436 -34.14 5.20 -6.03
C LEU A 436 -35.34 4.67 -6.82
N CYS A 437 -35.56 5.21 -8.01
CA CYS A 437 -36.56 4.68 -8.93
C CYS A 437 -36.13 3.31 -9.50
N PRO A 438 -37.05 2.51 -10.07
CA PRO A 438 -36.72 1.20 -10.65
C PRO A 438 -35.62 1.26 -11.71
N SER A 439 -35.58 2.31 -12.54
CA SER A 439 -34.54 2.49 -13.57
C SER A 439 -33.16 2.69 -12.95
N CYS A 440 -33.01 3.65 -12.04
CA CYS A 440 -31.73 3.86 -11.34
C CYS A 440 -31.35 2.66 -10.47
N THR A 441 -32.34 1.91 -9.99
CA THR A 441 -32.09 0.67 -9.26
C THR A 441 -31.59 -0.43 -10.20
N TRP A 442 -32.11 -0.52 -11.42
CA TRP A 442 -31.66 -1.48 -12.43
C TRP A 442 -30.22 -1.20 -12.86
N ASP A 443 -29.92 0.05 -13.16
CA ASP A 443 -28.58 0.46 -13.60
C ASP A 443 -27.52 0.20 -12.51
N ASN A 444 -27.90 0.39 -11.25
CA ASN A 444 -27.00 0.22 -10.11
C ASN A 444 -26.99 -1.21 -9.54
N HIS A 445 -28.12 -1.90 -9.47
CA HIS A 445 -28.28 -3.16 -8.73
C HIS A 445 -28.71 -4.35 -9.57
N GLY A 446 -28.94 -4.16 -10.87
CA GLY A 446 -29.29 -5.24 -11.79
C GLY A 446 -30.63 -5.92 -11.44
N PRO A 447 -30.72 -7.27 -11.48
CA PRO A 447 -31.99 -7.98 -11.41
C PRO A 447 -32.80 -7.74 -10.13
N ILE A 448 -32.17 -7.33 -9.03
CA ILE A 448 -32.89 -7.06 -7.78
C ILE A 448 -33.87 -5.87 -7.92
N ALA A 449 -33.68 -5.01 -8.92
CA ALA A 449 -34.58 -3.91 -9.23
C ALA A 449 -35.98 -4.37 -9.66
N HIS A 450 -36.15 -5.64 -10.08
CA HIS A 450 -37.47 -6.21 -10.31
C HIS A 450 -38.34 -6.19 -9.04
N LEU A 451 -37.74 -6.28 -7.86
CA LEU A 451 -38.45 -6.19 -6.58
C LEU A 451 -38.93 -4.76 -6.27
N ALA A 452 -38.34 -3.77 -6.94
CA ALA A 452 -38.70 -2.35 -6.81
C ALA A 452 -39.69 -1.86 -7.87
N GLY A 453 -39.99 -2.68 -8.88
CA GLY A 453 -40.95 -2.37 -9.93
C GLY A 453 -42.41 -2.45 -9.47
N SER A 454 -43.31 -1.91 -10.29
CA SER A 454 -44.75 -2.07 -10.12
C SER A 454 -45.14 -3.55 -10.30
N SER A 455 -46.12 -4.02 -9.52
CA SER A 455 -46.74 -5.35 -9.67
C SER A 455 -47.35 -5.59 -11.06
N ARG A 456 -47.46 -4.53 -11.88
CA ARG A 456 -47.98 -4.51 -13.25
C ARG A 456 -46.92 -4.23 -14.31
N MET A 457 -45.63 -4.18 -13.97
CA MET A 457 -44.58 -4.16 -15.00
C MET A 457 -44.50 -5.54 -15.66
N GLU A 458 -45.27 -5.69 -16.74
CA GLU A 458 -44.94 -6.63 -17.81
C GLU A 458 -43.47 -6.42 -18.19
N GLN A 459 -42.71 -7.52 -18.10
CA GLN A 459 -41.42 -7.78 -18.72
C GLN A 459 -40.74 -6.55 -19.34
N VAL A 460 -39.86 -5.90 -18.58
CA VAL A 460 -38.74 -5.19 -19.21
C VAL A 460 -37.98 -6.25 -19.99
N GLU A 461 -37.91 -6.13 -21.31
CA GLU A 461 -37.18 -7.04 -22.17
C GLU A 461 -35.78 -7.25 -21.60
N VAL A 462 -35.53 -8.47 -21.16
CA VAL A 462 -34.21 -8.93 -20.73
C VAL A 462 -33.31 -8.83 -21.96
N PRO A 463 -32.17 -8.12 -21.92
CA PRO A 463 -31.23 -8.13 -23.03
C PRO A 463 -30.84 -9.57 -23.36
N PRO A 464 -30.72 -9.96 -24.64
CA PRO A 464 -30.57 -11.35 -25.07
C PRO A 464 -29.33 -12.08 -24.51
N GLU A 465 -28.45 -11.39 -23.79
CA GLU A 465 -27.24 -11.93 -23.15
C GLU A 465 -27.52 -12.68 -21.83
N VAL A 466 -28.74 -12.63 -21.27
CA VAL A 466 -29.09 -13.33 -20.01
C VAL A 466 -29.78 -14.68 -20.23
N HIS A 467 -30.23 -15.00 -21.46
CA HIS A 467 -30.85 -16.30 -21.76
C HIS A 467 -29.86 -17.48 -21.78
N ILE A 468 -28.55 -17.22 -21.77
CA ILE A 468 -27.53 -18.28 -21.87
C ILE A 468 -27.14 -18.88 -20.50
N LEU A 469 -27.61 -18.35 -19.37
CA LEU A 469 -27.19 -18.80 -18.03
C LEU A 469 -28.26 -19.53 -17.20
N LEU A 470 -29.42 -19.86 -17.79
CA LEU A 470 -30.51 -20.54 -17.08
C LEU A 470 -30.90 -21.91 -17.67
N GLU A 471 -30.23 -22.40 -18.71
CA GLU A 471 -30.47 -23.74 -19.26
C GLU A 471 -29.46 -24.81 -18.80
N ASP A 472 -28.39 -24.44 -18.07
CA ASP A 472 -27.36 -25.38 -17.57
C ASP A 472 -27.25 -25.43 -16.03
N PHE A 473 -28.37 -25.32 -15.30
CA PHE A 473 -28.45 -25.64 -13.87
C PHE A 473 -29.45 -26.75 -13.56
#